data_AF-A0A930ATD8-F1
#
_entry.id   AF-A0A930ATD8-F1
#
_cell.length_a   1.000
_cell.length_b   1.000
_cell.length_c   1.000
_cell.angle_alpha   90.00
_cell.angle_beta   90.00
_cell.angle_gamma   90.00
#
_symmetry.space_group_name_H-M   'P 1'
#
loop_
_entity.id
_entity.type
_entity.pdbx_description
1 polymer ?
#
loop_
_entity_poly.entity_id
_entity_poly.type
_entity_poly.pdbx_seq_one_letter_code
_entity_poly.pdbx_strand_id
1 'polypeptide(L)'
;MAKRKKRKNKFVFHLVEWFKSLSKLTGLLIVAVASVLLAGTITWLSEHKSEPQEIHVTQDEFLKVLIPAAQQAYKDYGVLPSVSLAQAILESNWGESLLASKYYNLYGV
;
A
#
# COMPACT_ATOMS: atom_id res chain seq x y z
N MET A 1 74.36 -16.90 -19.08
CA MET A 1 73.15 -16.89 -18.23
C MET A 1 71.92 -17.15 -19.10
N ALA A 2 71.36 -18.36 -19.10
CA ALA A 2 70.20 -18.69 -19.94
C ALA A 2 68.88 -18.38 -19.20
N LYS A 3 68.09 -17.44 -19.73
CA LYS A 3 66.75 -17.12 -19.22
C LYS A 3 65.77 -18.26 -19.56
N ARG A 4 65.42 -19.08 -18.57
CA ARG A 4 64.37 -20.12 -18.68
C ARG A 4 63.00 -19.48 -18.87
N LYS A 5 62.42 -19.62 -20.07
CA LYS A 5 61.06 -19.16 -20.39
C LYS A 5 60.04 -20.16 -19.84
N LYS A 6 59.30 -19.79 -18.79
CA LYS A 6 58.20 -20.61 -18.20
C LYS A 6 57.09 -20.83 -19.23
N ARG A 7 57.05 -22.02 -19.86
CA ARG A 7 55.92 -22.48 -20.68
C ARG A 7 54.79 -22.90 -19.73
N LYS A 8 53.75 -22.09 -19.61
CA LYS A 8 52.55 -22.46 -18.84
C LYS A 8 51.83 -23.61 -19.55
N ASN A 9 51.44 -24.63 -18.79
CA ASN A 9 50.85 -25.86 -19.31
C ASN A 9 49.42 -25.56 -19.81
N LYS A 10 49.12 -25.85 -21.09
CA LYS A 10 47.84 -25.47 -21.75
C LYS A 10 46.60 -26.01 -21.03
N PHE A 11 46.73 -27.16 -20.38
CA PHE A 11 45.69 -27.77 -19.55
C PHE A 11 45.28 -26.89 -18.35
N VAL A 12 46.27 -26.35 -17.63
CA VAL A 12 46.03 -25.47 -16.47
C VAL A 12 45.38 -24.15 -16.90
N PHE A 13 45.73 -23.65 -18.09
CA PHE A 13 45.11 -22.46 -18.66
C PHE A 13 43.62 -22.70 -18.99
N HIS A 14 43.30 -23.80 -19.66
CA HIS A 14 41.91 -24.16 -19.96
C HIS A 14 41.08 -24.42 -18.70
N LEU A 15 41.67 -25.03 -17.67
CA LEU A 15 41.00 -25.27 -16.41
C LEU A 15 40.64 -23.95 -15.70
N VAL A 16 41.57 -22.98 -15.66
CA VAL A 16 41.33 -21.66 -15.04
C VAL A 16 40.28 -20.86 -15.81
N GLU A 17 40.29 -20.89 -17.14
CA GLU A 17 39.26 -20.22 -17.96
C GLU A 17 37.88 -20.89 -17.79
N TRP A 18 37.84 -22.22 -17.65
CA TRP A 18 36.61 -22.95 -17.35
C TRP A 18 36.03 -22.57 -15.97
N PHE A 19 36.86 -22.47 -14.93
CA PHE A 19 36.44 -22.00 -13.60
C PHE A 19 35.93 -20.56 -13.61
N LYS A 20 36.58 -19.66 -14.37
CA LYS A 20 36.10 -18.28 -14.56
C LYS A 20 34.75 -18.21 -15.28
N SER A 21 34.49 -19.13 -16.21
CA SER A 21 33.19 -19.24 -16.88
C SER A 21 32.11 -19.70 -15.89
N LEU A 22 32.46 -20.64 -15.01
CA LEU A 22 31.56 -21.15 -13.97
C LEU A 22 31.17 -20.06 -12.96
N SER A 23 32.11 -19.20 -12.54
CA SER A 23 31.83 -18.09 -11.62
C SER A 23 30.96 -16.97 -12.20
N LYS A 24 30.95 -16.80 -13.53
CA LYS A 24 30.06 -15.83 -14.20
C LYS A 24 28.62 -16.32 -14.22
N LEU A 25 28.42 -17.62 -14.47
CA LEU A 25 27.11 -18.25 -14.46
C LEU A 25 26.48 -18.26 -13.07
N THR A 26 27.28 -18.51 -12.02
CA THR A 26 26.78 -18.42 -10.63
C THR A 26 26.42 -16.99 -10.25
N GLY A 27 27.20 -15.99 -10.67
CA GLY A 27 26.87 -14.58 -10.47
C GLY A 27 25.55 -14.16 -11.13
N LEU A 28 25.31 -14.60 -12.37
CA LEU A 28 24.05 -14.36 -13.08
C LEU A 28 22.85 -14.97 -12.34
N LEU A 29 23.02 -16.19 -11.81
CA LEU A 29 21.97 -16.90 -11.09
C LEU A 29 21.61 -16.19 -9.78
N ILE A 30 22.59 -15.68 -9.04
CA ILE A 30 22.36 -14.89 -7.81
C ILE A 30 21.55 -13.62 -8.12
N VAL A 31 21.88 -12.91 -9.20
CA VAL A 31 21.15 -11.71 -9.62
C VAL A 31 19.72 -12.03 -10.01
N ALA A 32 19.49 -13.13 -10.73
CA ALA A 32 18.15 -13.57 -11.11
C ALA A 32 17.30 -13.97 -9.88
N VAL A 33 17.89 -14.65 -8.90
CA VAL A 33 17.19 -14.98 -7.64
C VAL A 33 16.87 -13.71 -6.85
N ALA A 34 17.81 -12.78 -6.72
CA ALA A 34 17.57 -11.51 -6.04
C ALA A 34 16.47 -10.68 -6.71
N SER A 35 16.38 -10.68 -8.06
CA SER A 35 15.31 -9.95 -8.76
C SER A 35 13.93 -10.55 -8.50
N VAL A 36 13.83 -11.89 -8.43
CA VAL A 36 12.56 -12.56 -8.11
C VAL A 36 12.13 -12.27 -6.67
N LEU A 37 13.07 -12.28 -5.72
CA LEU A 37 12.78 -11.94 -4.33
C LEU A 37 12.33 -10.48 -4.18
N LEU A 38 13.02 -9.54 -4.83
CA LEU A 38 12.64 -8.12 -4.81
C LEU A 38 11.25 -7.90 -5.43
N ALA A 39 10.97 -8.51 -6.58
CA ALA A 39 9.64 -8.42 -7.22
C ALA A 39 8.54 -8.97 -6.29
N GLY A 40 8.77 -10.11 -5.65
CA GLY A 40 7.82 -10.70 -4.71
C GLY A 40 7.53 -9.82 -3.48
N THR A 41 8.53 -9.08 -2.98
CA THR A 41 8.30 -8.15 -1.86
C THR A 41 7.44 -6.94 -2.25
N ILE A 42 7.61 -6.43 -3.48
CA ILE A 42 6.82 -5.30 -3.99
C ILE A 42 5.36 -5.71 -4.19
N THR A 43 5.11 -6.89 -4.75
CA THR A 43 3.74 -7.40 -4.96
C THR A 43 3.03 -7.64 -3.63
N TRP A 44 3.71 -8.26 -2.66
CA TRP A 44 3.15 -8.51 -1.34
C TRP A 44 2.81 -7.21 -0.58
N LEU A 45 3.65 -6.17 -0.68
CA LEU A 45 3.36 -4.86 -0.09
C LEU A 45 2.11 -4.20 -0.70
N SER A 46 1.91 -4.36 -2.00
CA SER A 46 0.80 -3.73 -2.71
C SER A 46 -0.55 -4.41 -2.40
N GLU A 47 -0.53 -5.70 -2.06
CA GLU A 47 -1.72 -6.50 -1.72
C GLU A 47 -2.20 -6.23 -0.29
N HIS A 48 -1.33 -5.78 0.61
CA HIS A 48 -1.67 -5.44 2.01
C HIS A 48 -2.17 -4.01 2.19
N LYS A 49 -2.65 -3.37 1.12
CA LYS A 49 -3.38 -2.11 1.26
C LYS A 49 -4.68 -2.45 1.97
N SER A 50 -4.74 -2.16 3.26
CA SER A 50 -5.88 -2.46 4.13
C SER A 50 -7.14 -1.92 3.48
N GLU A 51 -8.01 -2.80 3.01
CA GLU A 51 -9.38 -2.40 2.69
C GLU A 51 -9.98 -1.84 3.97
N PRO A 52 -10.47 -0.58 3.96
CA PRO A 52 -11.20 -0.05 5.09
C PRO A 52 -12.30 -1.04 5.45
N GLN A 53 -12.36 -1.46 6.71
CA GLN A 53 -13.50 -2.21 7.23
C GLN A 53 -14.74 -1.38 6.94
N GLU A 54 -15.60 -1.84 6.04
CA GLU A 54 -16.84 -1.14 5.70
C GLU A 54 -17.74 -1.14 6.94
N ILE A 55 -17.74 -0.03 7.67
CA ILE A 55 -18.77 0.23 8.67
C ILE A 55 -20.03 0.57 7.87
N HIS A 56 -20.82 -0.46 7.59
CA HIS A 56 -22.07 -0.31 6.86
C HIS A 56 -23.12 0.25 7.81
N VAL A 57 -23.19 1.58 7.91
CA VAL A 57 -24.26 2.26 8.64
C VAL A 57 -25.47 2.32 7.73
N THR A 58 -26.62 1.83 8.19
CA THR A 58 -27.85 1.99 7.40
C THR A 58 -28.27 3.47 7.40
N GLN A 59 -28.93 3.91 6.33
CA GLN A 59 -29.46 5.28 6.22
C GLN A 59 -30.37 5.64 7.41
N ASP A 60 -31.17 4.68 7.87
CA ASP A 60 -32.05 4.82 9.02
C ASP A 60 -31.27 4.97 10.34
N GLU A 61 -30.21 4.20 10.53
CA GLU A 61 -29.34 4.32 11.72
C GLU A 61 -28.60 5.66 11.73
N PHE A 62 -28.08 6.09 10.58
CA PHE A 62 -27.44 7.40 10.43
C PHE A 62 -28.40 8.52 10.86
N LEU A 63 -29.62 8.53 10.31
CA LEU A 63 -30.63 9.52 10.66
C LEU A 63 -31.05 9.43 12.13
N LYS A 64 -31.28 8.22 12.64
CA LYS A 64 -31.71 8.01 14.02
C LYS A 64 -30.72 8.59 15.03
N VAL A 65 -29.42 8.52 14.73
CA VAL A 65 -28.36 9.11 15.56
C VAL A 65 -28.35 10.64 15.46
N LEU A 66 -28.51 11.21 14.26
CA LEU A 66 -28.38 12.67 14.07
C LEU A 66 -29.65 13.46 14.41
N ILE A 67 -30.85 12.90 14.23
CA ILE A 67 -32.13 13.62 14.40
C ILE A 67 -32.21 14.36 15.76
N PRO A 68 -31.90 13.73 16.91
CA PRO A 68 -31.97 14.43 18.20
C PRO A 68 -31.02 15.63 18.26
N ALA A 69 -29.81 15.50 17.72
CA ALA A 69 -28.82 16.58 17.69
C ALA A 69 -29.25 17.73 16.76
N ALA A 70 -29.81 17.40 15.59
CA ALA A 70 -30.34 18.39 14.66
C ALA A 70 -31.53 19.16 15.25
N GLN A 71 -32.43 18.48 15.96
CA GLN A 71 -33.54 19.11 16.69
C GLN A 71 -33.05 20.02 17.81
N GLN A 72 -31.99 19.63 18.51
CA GLN A 72 -31.39 20.46 19.55
C GLN A 72 -30.72 21.70 18.96
N ALA A 73 -29.93 21.54 17.90
CA ALA A 73 -29.31 22.66 17.18
C ALA A 73 -30.35 23.65 16.63
N TYR A 74 -31.53 23.18 16.22
CA TYR A 74 -32.64 24.05 15.86
C TYR A 74 -33.13 24.90 17.03
N LYS A 75 -33.30 24.31 18.22
CA LYS A 75 -33.73 25.05 19.42
C LYS A 75 -32.70 26.11 19.83
N ASP A 76 -31.42 25.77 19.70
CA ASP A 76 -30.32 26.61 20.19
C ASP A 76 -29.93 27.71 19.18
N TYR A 77 -29.97 27.39 17.88
CA TYR A 77 -29.40 28.24 16.82
C TYR A 77 -30.36 28.52 15.65
N GLY A 78 -31.56 27.94 15.63
CA GLY A 78 -32.56 28.16 14.57
C GLY A 78 -32.26 27.48 13.23
N VAL A 79 -31.22 26.64 13.14
CA VAL A 79 -30.91 25.89 11.91
C VAL A 79 -31.92 24.77 11.71
N LEU A 80 -32.62 24.77 10.58
CA LEU A 80 -33.67 23.78 10.32
C LEU A 80 -33.08 22.35 10.32
N PRO A 81 -33.68 21.40 11.08
CA PRO A 81 -33.16 20.04 11.14
C PRO A 81 -33.08 19.38 9.77
N SER A 82 -34.06 19.63 8.89
CA SER A 82 -34.06 19.09 7.52
C SER A 82 -32.85 19.55 6.70
N VAL A 83 -32.47 20.83 6.82
CA VAL A 83 -31.31 21.39 6.10
C VAL A 83 -30.01 20.83 6.67
N SER A 84 -29.86 20.82 8.00
CA SER A 84 -28.68 20.28 8.68
C SER A 84 -28.46 18.80 8.35
N LEU A 85 -29.53 17.99 8.37
CA LEU A 85 -29.47 16.57 8.04
C LEU A 85 -29.17 16.35 6.55
N ALA A 86 -29.78 17.12 5.64
CA ALA A 86 -29.50 17.02 4.22
C ALA A 86 -28.03 17.33 3.90
N GLN A 87 -27.45 18.36 4.54
CA GLN A 87 -26.03 18.66 4.40
C GLN A 87 -25.16 17.54 4.97
N ALA A 88 -25.46 17.05 6.17
CA ALA A 88 -24.73 15.94 6.75
C ALA A 88 -24.75 14.69 5.84
N ILE A 89 -25.90 14.35 5.24
CA ILE A 89 -26.00 13.24 4.29
C ILE A 89 -25.10 13.48 3.07
N LEU A 90 -25.21 14.67 2.45
CA LEU A 90 -24.52 15.00 1.22
C LEU A 90 -22.99 15.01 1.40
N GLU A 91 -22.51 15.68 2.43
CA GLU A 91 -21.07 15.88 2.66
C GLU A 91 -20.38 14.62 3.22
N SER A 92 -21.10 13.82 4.01
CA SER A 92 -20.53 12.64 4.66
C SER A 92 -20.71 11.34 3.88
N ASN A 93 -21.51 11.34 2.81
CA ASN A 93 -22.02 10.13 2.15
C ASN A 93 -22.65 9.16 3.18
N TRP A 94 -23.71 9.60 3.86
CA TRP A 94 -24.35 8.80 4.92
C TRP A 94 -23.40 8.33 6.05
N GLY A 95 -22.32 9.08 6.30
CA GLY A 95 -21.30 8.76 7.29
C GLY A 95 -20.13 7.91 6.78
N GLU A 96 -20.15 7.47 5.52
CA GLU A 96 -19.15 6.55 4.96
C GLU A 96 -17.86 7.23 4.50
N SER A 97 -17.86 8.55 4.31
CA SER A 97 -16.64 9.26 3.92
C SER A 97 -15.54 9.07 4.97
N LEU A 98 -14.27 9.09 4.54
CA LEU A 98 -13.12 8.97 5.47
C LEU A 98 -13.17 10.04 6.56
N LEU A 99 -13.58 11.26 6.20
CA LEU A 99 -13.65 12.40 7.09
C LEU A 99 -14.73 12.22 8.18
N ALA A 100 -15.87 11.64 7.79
CA ALA A 100 -16.95 11.29 8.71
C ALA A 100 -16.62 10.07 9.58
N SER A 101 -16.25 8.95 8.97
CA SER A 101 -16.06 7.67 9.66
C SER A 101 -14.86 7.65 10.60
N LYS A 102 -13.76 8.33 10.25
CA LYS A 102 -12.51 8.32 11.04
C LYS A 102 -12.35 9.55 11.92
N TYR A 103 -12.86 10.71 11.49
CA TYR A 103 -12.62 11.99 12.17
C TYR A 103 -13.92 12.66 12.65
N TYR A 104 -15.07 11.99 12.49
CA TYR A 104 -16.38 12.47 12.96
C TYR A 104 -16.78 13.85 12.40
N ASN A 105 -16.27 14.20 11.21
CA ASN A 105 -16.63 15.43 10.54
C ASN A 105 -17.63 15.14 9.41
N LEU A 106 -18.89 15.48 9.68
CA LEU A 106 -20.05 15.21 8.82
C LEU A 106 -20.36 16.34 7.83
N TYR A 107 -19.69 17.49 7.96
CA TYR A 107 -20.02 18.72 7.22
C TYR A 107 -18.91 19.19 6.28
N GLY A 108 -17.81 18.44 6.19
CA GLY A 108 -16.71 18.74 5.27
C GLY A 108 -15.96 20.04 5.59
N VAL A 109 -16.01 20.49 6.86
CA VAL A 109 -15.35 21.73 7.34
C VAL A 109 -13.86 21.54 7.57
#